data_AF-A0A3C1C831-F1
#
_entry.id   AF-A0A3C1C831-F1
#
_cell.length_a   1.000
_cell.length_b   1.000
_cell.length_c   1.000
_cell.angle_alpha   90.00
_cell.angle_beta   90.00
_cell.angle_gamma   90.00
#
_symmetry.space_group_name_H-M   'P 1'
#
loop_
_entity.id
_entity.type
_entity.pdbx_description
1 polymer ?
#
loop_
_entity_poly.entity_id
_entity_poly.type
_entity_poly.pdbx_seq_one_letter_code
_entity_poly.pdbx_strand_id
1 'polypeptide(L)'
;MAEQSIIDKDALIAELLASINQHKFAPDVAHIEIHGNEVLNRNLVDGLIVESQSLEDGVSVRIKVKRGVTIKNPVHFCFGLIPENGVQRIVINTVIEEGAHAQFIANCTFPNAINIQHLMNAEIELEKGASLSYFERHVHGPNGGVKIVPVTK
;
A
#
# COMPACT_ATOMS: atom_id res chain seq x y z
N MET A 1 13.92 12.90 21.85
CA MET A 1 14.20 11.91 20.80
C MET A 1 12.92 11.23 20.29
N ALA A 2 12.09 10.62 21.15
CA ALA A 2 10.81 10.03 20.73
C ALA A 2 9.81 11.03 20.12
N GLU A 3 9.77 12.25 20.65
CA GLU A 3 8.86 13.31 20.17
C GLU A 3 9.25 13.84 18.78
N GLN A 4 10.55 13.96 18.50
CA GLN A 4 11.06 14.34 17.17
C GLN A 4 10.74 13.27 16.12
N SER A 5 10.92 11.99 16.44
CA SER A 5 10.60 10.89 15.53
C SER A 5 9.09 10.75 15.24
N ILE A 6 8.22 11.22 16.14
CA ILE A 6 6.77 11.24 15.93
C ILE A 6 6.38 12.40 15.01
N ILE A 7 6.96 13.59 15.23
CA ILE A 7 6.74 14.78 14.38
C ILE A 7 7.17 14.50 12.93
N ASP A 8 8.30 13.82 12.74
CA ASP A 8 8.81 13.50 11.40
C ASP A 8 7.90 12.49 10.67
N LYS A 9 7.22 11.60 11.40
CA LYS A 9 6.34 10.57 10.84
C LYS A 9 4.99 11.11 10.38
N ASP A 10 4.37 11.98 11.16
CA ASP A 10 3.10 12.61 10.79
C ASP A 10 3.25 13.54 9.58
N ALA A 11 4.36 14.26 9.51
CA ALA A 11 4.71 15.08 8.33
C ALA A 11 4.87 14.22 7.08
N LEU A 12 5.53 13.06 7.20
CA LEU A 12 5.74 12.13 6.09
C LEU A 12 4.42 11.50 5.61
N ILE A 13 3.51 11.15 6.52
CA ILE A 13 2.16 10.68 6.17
C ILE A 13 1.40 11.79 5.44
N ALA A 14 1.45 13.02 5.95
CA ALA A 14 0.77 14.16 5.32
C ALA A 14 1.29 14.42 3.89
N GLU A 15 2.60 14.36 3.70
CA GLU A 15 3.23 14.49 2.38
C GLU A 15 2.81 13.36 1.43
N LEU A 16 2.86 12.11 1.91
CA LEU A 16 2.44 10.92 1.15
C LEU A 16 0.98 10.99 0.69
N LEU A 17 0.08 11.41 1.58
CA LEU A 17 -1.34 11.51 1.25
C LEU A 17 -1.58 12.71 0.31
N ALA A 18 -0.97 13.86 0.58
CA ALA A 18 -1.10 15.03 -0.27
C ALA A 18 -0.66 14.76 -1.71
N SER A 19 0.42 13.98 -1.90
CA SER A 19 0.93 13.65 -3.24
C SER A 19 -0.01 12.77 -4.07
N ILE A 20 -1.01 12.12 -3.45
CA ILE A 20 -2.06 11.38 -4.15
C ILE A 20 -3.40 12.14 -4.19
N ASN A 21 -3.42 13.41 -3.80
CA ASN A 21 -4.61 14.24 -3.58
C ASN A 21 -5.58 13.64 -2.55
N GLN A 22 -5.02 13.02 -1.51
CA GLN A 22 -5.76 12.50 -0.37
C GLN A 22 -5.36 13.27 0.89
N HIS A 23 -6.29 13.43 1.83
CA HIS A 23 -5.97 14.10 3.10
C HIS A 23 -6.43 13.28 4.31
N LYS A 24 -7.59 12.64 4.22
CA LYS A 24 -8.15 11.83 5.30
C LYS A 24 -9.00 10.71 4.72
N PHE A 25 -8.99 9.56 5.39
CA PHE A 25 -9.96 8.50 5.17
C PHE A 25 -11.04 8.56 6.25
N ALA A 26 -12.24 8.09 5.92
CA ALA A 26 -13.29 7.91 6.91
C ALA A 26 -12.90 6.76 7.88
N PRO A 27 -13.35 6.78 9.15
CA PRO A 27 -12.95 5.76 10.14
C PRO A 27 -13.30 4.33 9.75
N ASP A 28 -14.33 4.13 8.93
CA ASP A 28 -14.81 2.83 8.44
C ASP A 28 -14.16 2.40 7.11
N VAL A 29 -13.15 3.13 6.65
CA VAL A 29 -12.37 2.80 5.44
C VAL A 29 -11.01 2.27 5.87
N ALA A 30 -10.70 1.04 5.45
CA ALA A 30 -9.38 0.48 5.70
C ALA A 30 -8.33 1.15 4.81
N HIS A 31 -7.21 1.54 5.40
CA HIS A 31 -6.10 2.15 4.67
C HIS A 31 -4.76 1.80 5.31
N ILE A 32 -3.72 1.70 4.50
CA ILE A 32 -2.35 1.42 4.92
C ILE A 32 -1.41 2.36 4.17
N GLU A 33 -0.62 3.13 4.91
CA GLU A 33 0.38 4.04 4.39
C GLU A 33 1.79 3.44 4.54
N ILE A 34 2.51 3.29 3.43
CA ILE A 34 3.82 2.66 3.35
C ILE A 34 4.77 3.61 2.63
N HIS A 35 5.90 3.92 3.27
CA HIS A 35 6.95 4.73 2.67
C HIS A 35 8.29 3.97 2.70
N GLY A 36 8.91 3.78 1.52
CA GLY A 36 10.10 2.96 1.39
C GLY A 36 9.86 1.54 1.89
N ASN A 37 10.51 1.18 2.99
CA ASN A 37 10.43 -0.12 3.67
C ASN A 37 9.61 -0.10 4.97
N GLU A 38 8.99 1.03 5.32
CA GLU A 38 8.30 1.20 6.59
C GLU A 38 6.78 1.38 6.41
N VAL A 39 6.01 0.74 7.29
CA VAL A 39 4.59 1.04 7.45
C VAL A 39 4.45 2.25 8.36
N LEU A 40 3.99 3.36 7.79
CA LEU A 40 3.79 4.60 8.53
C LEU A 40 2.50 4.52 9.34
N ASN A 41 1.40 4.10 8.74
CA ASN A 41 0.12 4.07 9.43
C ASN A 41 -0.81 2.97 8.86
N ARG A 42 -1.78 2.57 9.67
CA ARG A 42 -2.83 1.62 9.25
C ARG A 42 -4.12 1.81 10.02
N ASN A 43 -5.23 1.72 9.30
CA ASN A 43 -6.57 1.51 9.84
C ASN A 43 -7.14 0.23 9.21
N LEU A 44 -7.58 -0.72 10.03
CA LEU A 44 -8.13 -2.00 9.56
C LEU A 44 -9.59 -2.12 9.99
N VAL A 45 -10.36 -2.87 9.20
CA VAL A 45 -11.76 -3.17 9.48
C VAL A 45 -11.94 -4.66 9.76
N ASP A 46 -13.06 -5.01 10.38
CA ASP A 46 -13.35 -6.40 10.73
C ASP A 46 -13.28 -7.34 9.53
N GLY A 47 -12.56 -8.44 9.72
CA GLY A 47 -12.35 -9.46 8.68
C GLY A 47 -11.19 -9.20 7.72
N LEU A 48 -10.54 -8.02 7.78
CA LEU A 48 -9.29 -7.74 7.09
C LEU A 48 -8.10 -7.94 8.03
N ILE A 49 -7.14 -8.76 7.61
CA ILE A 49 -5.85 -8.93 8.28
C ILE A 49 -4.76 -8.41 7.35
N VAL A 50 -3.90 -7.54 7.87
CA VAL A 50 -2.70 -7.07 7.17
C VAL A 50 -1.50 -7.18 8.11
N GLU A 51 -0.56 -8.02 7.72
CA GLU A 51 0.74 -8.17 8.37
C GLU A 51 1.83 -7.61 7.46
N SER A 52 2.85 -7.01 8.06
CA SER A 52 3.92 -6.36 7.32
C SER A 52 5.26 -6.59 7.98
N GLN A 53 6.29 -6.78 7.17
CA GLN A 53 7.67 -6.92 7.60
C GLN A 53 8.56 -6.03 6.73
N SER A 54 9.36 -5.17 7.37
CA SER A 54 10.38 -4.38 6.67
C SER A 54 11.50 -5.28 6.14
N LEU A 55 11.95 -4.99 4.92
CA LEU A 55 13.12 -5.55 4.27
C LEU A 55 14.18 -4.45 4.16
N GLU A 56 15.38 -4.82 3.73
CA GLU A 56 16.48 -3.86 3.52
C GLU A 56 16.11 -2.80 2.46
N ASP A 57 15.51 -3.23 1.35
CA ASP A 57 15.17 -2.38 0.20
C ASP A 57 13.66 -2.27 -0.06
N GLY A 58 12.82 -2.62 0.93
CA GLY A 58 11.39 -2.75 0.66
C GLY A 58 10.53 -3.30 1.80
N VAL A 59 9.33 -3.77 1.47
CA VAL A 59 8.39 -4.31 2.45
C VAL A 59 7.78 -5.63 1.95
N SER A 60 7.56 -6.56 2.86
CA SER A 60 6.73 -7.75 2.65
C SER A 60 5.39 -7.55 3.34
N VAL A 61 4.29 -7.77 2.62
CA VAL A 61 2.92 -7.57 3.11
C VAL A 61 2.11 -8.85 2.89
N ARG A 62 1.45 -9.33 3.93
CA ARG A 62 0.47 -10.41 3.85
C ARG A 62 -0.91 -9.85 4.11
N ILE A 63 -1.81 -10.06 3.17
CA ILE A 63 -3.18 -9.58 3.20
C ILE A 63 -4.10 -10.80 3.23
N LYS A 64 -5.06 -10.80 4.15
CA LYS A 64 -6.08 -11.84 4.21
C LYS A 64 -7.46 -11.23 4.46
N VAL A 65 -8.43 -11.63 3.65
CA VAL A 65 -9.85 -11.35 3.90
C VAL A 65 -10.50 -12.65 4.35
N LYS A 66 -11.04 -12.65 5.56
CA LYS A 66 -11.58 -13.85 6.20
C LYS A 66 -12.79 -14.42 5.45
N ARG A 67 -12.96 -15.74 5.56
CA ARG A 67 -14.06 -16.51 4.96
C ARG A 67 -15.43 -15.84 5.14
N GLY A 68 -16.17 -15.73 4.04
CA GLY A 68 -17.52 -15.17 3.99
C GLY A 68 -17.63 -13.66 4.30
N VAL A 69 -16.51 -12.94 4.44
CA VAL A 69 -16.52 -11.50 4.71
C VAL A 69 -16.61 -10.71 3.42
N THR A 70 -17.57 -9.79 3.35
CA THR A 70 -17.61 -8.73 2.33
C THR A 70 -17.10 -7.43 2.94
N ILE A 71 -15.94 -6.97 2.47
CA ILE A 71 -15.40 -5.67 2.85
C ILE A 71 -16.20 -4.60 2.08
N LYS A 72 -16.97 -3.80 2.82
CA LYS A 72 -17.96 -2.86 2.26
C LYS A 72 -17.32 -1.73 1.45
N ASN A 73 -16.25 -1.13 1.98
CA ASN A 73 -15.55 0.00 1.37
C ASN A 73 -14.22 -0.49 0.76
N PRO A 74 -13.73 0.10 -0.34
CA PRO A 74 -12.42 -0.24 -0.86
C PRO A 74 -11.31 -0.09 0.19
N VAL A 75 -10.39 -1.05 0.23
CA VAL A 75 -9.18 -1.00 1.04
C VAL A 75 -8.12 -0.20 0.29
N HIS A 76 -7.59 0.84 0.91
CA HIS A 76 -6.60 1.70 0.29
C HIS A 76 -5.17 1.30 0.70
N PHE A 77 -4.31 1.06 -0.27
CA PHE A 77 -2.88 0.88 -0.04
C PHE A 77 -2.14 2.06 -0.65
N CYS A 78 -1.48 2.87 0.18
CA CYS A 78 -0.71 4.02 -0.25
C CYS A 78 0.77 3.65 -0.20
N PHE A 79 1.39 3.39 -1.36
CA PHE A 79 2.81 3.07 -1.46
C PHE A 79 3.59 4.29 -1.96
N GLY A 80 4.56 4.77 -1.19
CA GLY A 80 5.36 5.92 -1.59
C GLY A 80 6.85 5.68 -1.50
N LEU A 81 7.57 6.39 -2.36
CA LEU A 81 8.98 6.68 -2.18
C LEU A 81 9.19 8.16 -2.51
N ILE A 82 9.31 8.97 -1.46
CA ILE A 82 9.39 10.44 -1.55
C ILE A 82 10.77 10.94 -2.00
N PRO A 83 11.91 10.31 -1.64
CA PRO A 83 13.23 10.74 -2.12
C PRO A 83 13.37 10.73 -3.66
N GLU A 84 14.34 11.49 -4.17
CA GLU A 84 14.62 11.57 -5.61
C GLU A 84 15.14 10.26 -6.22
N ASN A 85 15.87 9.48 -5.42
CA ASN A 85 16.57 8.27 -5.85
C ASN A 85 16.31 7.14 -4.85
N GLY A 86 16.15 5.91 -5.35
CA GLY A 86 16.02 4.75 -4.47
C GLY A 86 15.35 3.55 -5.12
N VAL A 87 15.26 2.47 -4.33
CA VAL A 87 14.55 1.25 -4.69
C VAL A 87 13.47 1.02 -3.64
N GLN A 88 12.26 0.69 -4.10
CA GLN A 88 11.19 0.15 -3.28
C GLN A 88 10.81 -1.21 -3.82
N ARG A 89 11.23 -2.26 -3.12
CA ARG A 89 10.78 -3.62 -3.35
C ARG A 89 9.51 -3.89 -2.56
N ILE A 90 8.53 -4.53 -3.18
CA ILE A 90 7.29 -4.90 -2.52
C ILE A 90 7.02 -6.37 -2.81
N VAL A 91 6.87 -7.16 -1.75
CA VAL A 91 6.43 -8.55 -1.84
C VAL A 91 5.05 -8.63 -1.21
N ILE A 92 4.03 -8.98 -1.99
CA ILE A 92 2.64 -9.04 -1.51
C ILE A 92 2.11 -10.46 -1.65
N ASN A 93 1.57 -11.01 -0.57
CA ASN A 93 0.80 -12.26 -0.61
C ASN A 93 -0.62 -11.96 -0.16
N THR A 94 -1.59 -12.13 -1.05
CA THR A 94 -3.01 -11.87 -0.80
C THR A 94 -3.78 -13.18 -0.81
N VAL A 95 -4.58 -13.42 0.22
CA VAL A 95 -5.53 -14.53 0.28
C VAL A 95 -6.94 -13.97 0.50
N ILE A 96 -7.84 -14.20 -0.44
CA ILE A 96 -9.27 -13.95 -0.27
C ILE A 96 -9.93 -15.30 -0.02
N GLU A 97 -10.28 -15.56 1.25
CA GLU A 97 -10.81 -16.85 1.68
C GLU A 97 -12.21 -17.12 1.12
N GLU A 98 -12.67 -18.38 1.24
CA GLU A 98 -13.90 -18.87 0.63
C GLU A 98 -15.10 -17.94 0.85
N GLY A 99 -15.75 -17.55 -0.25
CA GLY A 99 -16.92 -16.66 -0.25
C GLY A 99 -16.65 -15.23 0.24
N ALA A 100 -15.39 -14.81 0.36
CA ALA A 100 -15.05 -13.45 0.76
C ALA A 100 -14.92 -12.50 -0.44
N HIS A 101 -15.20 -11.22 -0.22
CA HIS A 101 -15.26 -10.21 -1.26
C HIS A 101 -14.55 -8.93 -0.83
N ALA A 102 -13.64 -8.42 -1.67
CA ALA A 102 -12.94 -7.17 -1.41
C ALA A 102 -12.67 -6.36 -2.67
N GLN A 103 -12.44 -5.06 -2.46
CA GLN A 103 -11.97 -4.14 -3.49
C GLN A 103 -10.73 -3.44 -2.97
N PHE A 104 -9.63 -3.47 -3.71
CA PHE A 104 -8.38 -2.82 -3.35
C PHE A 104 -8.10 -1.64 -4.28
N ILE A 105 -7.68 -0.53 -3.68
CA ILE A 105 -7.19 0.66 -4.38
C ILE A 105 -5.75 0.89 -3.96
N ALA A 106 -4.81 0.59 -4.86
CA ALA A 106 -3.40 0.90 -4.70
C ALA A 106 -3.11 2.28 -5.29
N ASN A 107 -2.70 3.22 -4.44
CA ASN A 107 -2.19 4.52 -4.86
C ASN A 107 -0.68 4.54 -4.63
N CYS A 108 0.10 4.47 -5.71
CA CYS A 108 1.56 4.60 -5.63
C CYS A 108 2.00 6.02 -5.99
N THR A 109 2.97 6.56 -5.28
CA THR A 109 3.39 7.97 -5.46
C THR A 109 4.89 8.17 -5.37
N PHE A 110 5.40 8.94 -6.31
CA PHE A 110 6.82 9.22 -6.51
C PHE A 110 7.01 10.70 -6.88
N PRO A 111 6.70 11.64 -5.96
CA PRO A 111 6.57 13.06 -6.28
C PRO A 111 7.87 13.73 -6.70
N ASN A 112 9.02 13.27 -6.17
CA ASN A 112 10.33 13.88 -6.44
C ASN A 112 11.23 13.00 -7.32
N ALA A 113 10.69 11.95 -7.92
CA ALA A 113 11.50 10.93 -8.58
C ALA A 113 12.40 11.49 -9.71
N ILE A 114 13.65 11.04 -9.69
CA ILE A 114 14.65 11.20 -10.75
C ILE A 114 15.16 9.82 -11.18
N ASN A 115 15.44 8.94 -10.22
CA ASN A 115 15.85 7.55 -10.47
C ASN A 115 15.31 6.62 -9.38
N ILE A 116 14.03 6.28 -9.50
CA ILE A 116 13.32 5.34 -8.64
C ILE A 116 13.12 4.00 -9.36
N GLN A 117 13.32 2.90 -8.63
CA GLN A 117 12.84 1.58 -9.04
C GLN A 117 11.74 1.12 -8.08
N HIS A 118 10.55 0.88 -8.60
CA HIS A 118 9.42 0.32 -7.88
C HIS A 118 9.18 -1.11 -8.38
N LEU A 119 9.60 -2.09 -7.58
CA LEU A 119 9.69 -3.50 -7.95
C LEU A 119 8.67 -4.30 -7.14
N MET A 120 7.59 -4.74 -7.76
CA MET A 120 6.53 -5.49 -7.07
C MET A 120 6.52 -6.96 -7.51
N ASN A 121 6.46 -7.87 -6.54
CA ASN A 121 6.09 -9.26 -6.73
C ASN A 121 4.86 -9.56 -5.87
N ALA A 122 3.75 -9.92 -6.51
CA ALA A 122 2.49 -10.22 -5.85
C ALA A 122 2.04 -11.65 -6.16
N GLU A 123 1.51 -12.34 -5.16
CA GLU A 123 0.77 -13.60 -5.30
C GLU A 123 -0.65 -13.39 -4.76
N ILE A 124 -1.65 -13.76 -5.55
CA ILE A 124 -3.06 -13.62 -5.18
C ILE A 124 -3.75 -14.98 -5.23
N GLU A 125 -4.23 -15.44 -4.09
CA GLU A 125 -5.06 -16.63 -3.97
C GLU A 125 -6.52 -16.23 -3.76
N LEU A 126 -7.39 -16.64 -4.68
CA LEU A 126 -8.83 -16.55 -4.55
C LEU A 126 -9.41 -17.94 -4.27
N GLU A 127 -9.94 -18.15 -3.07
CA GLU A 127 -10.62 -19.40 -2.73
C GLU A 127 -12.00 -19.49 -3.40
N LYS A 128 -12.68 -20.62 -3.22
CA LYS A 128 -13.98 -20.89 -3.86
C LYS A 128 -15.01 -19.78 -3.57
N GLY A 129 -15.60 -19.22 -4.62
CA GLY A 129 -16.63 -18.18 -4.50
C GLY A 129 -16.11 -16.84 -4.00
N ALA A 130 -14.79 -16.67 -3.81
CA ALA A 130 -14.20 -15.39 -3.45
C ALA A 130 -14.17 -14.43 -4.65
N SER A 131 -14.09 -13.13 -4.38
CA SER A 131 -13.79 -12.14 -5.42
C SER A 131 -12.91 -11.00 -4.93
N LEU A 132 -12.08 -10.51 -5.85
CA LEU A 132 -11.25 -9.34 -5.67
C LEU A 132 -11.41 -8.41 -6.86
N SER A 133 -11.71 -7.14 -6.60
CA SER A 133 -11.50 -6.06 -7.56
C SER A 133 -10.22 -5.33 -7.19
N TYR A 134 -9.39 -5.02 -8.17
CA TYR A 134 -8.13 -4.30 -7.96
C TYR A 134 -8.04 -3.11 -8.91
N PHE A 135 -7.78 -1.94 -8.34
CA PHE A 135 -7.50 -0.71 -9.06
C PHE A 135 -6.17 -0.15 -8.59
N GLU A 136 -5.33 0.27 -9.53
CA GLU A 136 -4.04 0.86 -9.23
C GLU A 136 -3.87 2.19 -9.96
N ARG A 137 -3.35 3.18 -9.24
CA ARG A 137 -3.04 4.50 -9.75
C ARG A 137 -1.63 4.88 -9.34
N HIS A 138 -0.84 5.36 -10.29
CA HIS A 138 0.48 5.91 -10.05
C HIS A 138 0.49 7.43 -10.23
N VAL A 139 1.12 8.13 -9.30
CA VAL A 139 1.34 9.58 -9.37
C VAL A 139 2.83 9.85 -9.44
N HIS A 140 3.24 10.53 -10.50
CA HIS A 140 4.64 10.81 -10.79
C HIS A 140 4.90 12.31 -10.69
N GLY A 141 6.09 12.66 -10.23
CA GLY A 141 6.64 13.99 -10.34
C GLY A 141 6.87 14.43 -11.80
N PRO A 142 7.11 15.73 -12.03
CA PRO A 142 7.28 16.29 -13.37
C PRO A 142 8.49 15.73 -14.14
N ASN A 143 9.50 15.23 -13.41
CA ASN A 143 10.72 14.66 -14.00
C ASN A 143 10.53 13.20 -14.49
N GLY A 144 9.42 12.55 -14.15
CA GLY A 144 9.26 11.12 -14.35
C GLY A 144 10.27 10.34 -13.51
N GLY A 145 11.17 9.59 -14.15
CA GLY A 145 12.29 8.97 -13.43
C GLY A 145 11.94 7.73 -12.60
N VAL A 146 10.82 7.06 -12.91
CA VAL A 146 10.38 5.86 -12.18
C VAL A 146 10.35 4.67 -13.14
N LYS A 147 11.05 3.60 -12.76
CA LYS A 147 10.92 2.28 -13.40
C LYS A 147 10.00 1.42 -12.53
N ILE A 148 8.84 1.07 -13.08
CA ILE A 148 7.85 0.22 -12.39
C ILE A 148 7.87 -1.17 -13.02
N VAL A 149 8.09 -2.19 -12.19
CA VAL A 149 8.18 -3.58 -12.64
C VAL A 149 7.27 -4.44 -11.76
N PRO A 150 5.98 -4.59 -12.12
CA PRO A 150 5.06 -5.45 -11.41
C PRO A 150 5.07 -6.87 -11.98
N VAL A 151 5.08 -7.86 -11.09
CA VAL A 151 4.82 -9.26 -11.42
C VAL A 151 3.71 -9.74 -10.49
N THR A 152 2.62 -10.23 -11.05
CA THR A 152 1.51 -10.80 -10.29
C THR A 152 1.22 -12.21 -10.77
N LYS A 153 1.01 -13.12 -9.83
CA LYS A 153 0.60 -14.51 -10.07
C LYS A 153 -0.74 -14.79 -9.43
#